data_AF-A0A969ICU6-F1
#
_entry.id   AF-A0A969ICU6-F1
#
_cell.length_a   1.000
_cell.length_b   1.000
_cell.length_c   1.000
_cell.angle_alpha   90.00
_cell.angle_beta   90.00
_cell.angle_gamma   90.00
#
_symmetry.space_group_name_H-M   'P 1'
#
loop_
_entity.id
_entity.type
_entity.pdbx_description
1 polymer ?
#
loop_
_entity_poly.entity_id
_entity_poly.type
_entity_poly.pdbx_seq_one_letter_code
_entity_poly.pdbx_strand_id
1 'polypeptide(L)' 'MHPRLKKLIGALLLLLFVVIYAFAVMIVAAAILPHGSKALELGFYAVAGFLWVLPAGLLISWMHR' A
#
# COMPACT_ATOMS: atom_id res chain seq x y z
N MET A 1 10.93 -12.98 20.90
CA MET A 1 9.46 -12.88 20.75
C MET A 1 8.92 -14.19 20.22
N HIS A 2 7.79 -14.70 20.72
CA HIS A 2 7.17 -15.91 20.18
C HIS A 2 6.89 -15.74 18.67
N PRO A 3 7.26 -16.71 17.80
CA PRO A 3 7.08 -16.61 16.35
C PRO A 3 5.65 -16.31 15.90
N ARG A 4 4.65 -16.79 16.67
CA ARG A 4 3.22 -16.54 16.42
C ARG A 4 2.81 -15.08 16.66
N LEU A 5 3.41 -14.42 17.65
CA LEU A 5 3.10 -13.02 17.98
C LEU A 5 3.69 -12.05 16.95
N LYS A 6 4.88 -12.36 16.44
CA LYS A 6 5.53 -11.58 15.37
C LYS A 6 4.71 -11.59 14.07
N LYS A 7 4.10 -12.74 13.74
CA LYS A 7 3.16 -12.85 12.61
C LYS A 7 1.87 -12.06 12.82
N LEU A 8 1.30 -12.05 14.04
CA LEU A 8 0.09 -11.27 14.33
C LEU A 8 0.35 -9.76 14.21
N ILE A 9 1.45 -9.28 14.80
CA ILE A 9 1.84 -7.86 14.74
C ILE A 9 2.12 -7.45 13.29
N GLY A 10 2.86 -8.27 12.55
CA GLY A 10 3.15 -8.01 11.15
C GLY A 10 1.88 -7.93 10.29
N ALA A 11 0.92 -8.84 10.50
CA ALA A 11 -0.36 -8.79 9.79
C ALA A 11 -1.16 -7.52 10.11
N LEU A 12 -1.22 -7.11 11.37
CA LEU A 12 -1.87 -5.87 11.79
C LEU A 12 -1.18 -4.63 11.20
N LEU A 13 0.15 -4.59 11.20
CA LEU A 13 0.92 -3.51 10.57
C LEU A 13 0.67 -3.45 9.06
N LEU A 14 0.58 -4.59 8.39
CA LEU A 14 0.29 -4.67 6.96
C LEU A 14 -1.11 -4.15 6.67
N LEU A 15 -2.10 -4.55 7.48
CA LEU A 15 -3.47 -4.08 7.36
C LEU A 15 -3.54 -2.55 7.54
N LEU A 16 -2.94 -2.03 8.62
CA LEU A 16 -2.91 -0.60 8.91
C LEU A 16 -2.21 0.19 7.79
N PHE A 17 -1.08 -0.33 7.30
CA PHE A 17 -0.35 0.26 6.20
C PHE A 17 -1.20 0.34 4.94
N VAL A 18 -1.88 -0.74 4.54
CA VAL A 18 -2.74 -0.78 3.34
C VAL A 18 -3.90 0.20 3.48
N VAL A 19 -4.51 0.29 4.66
CA VAL A 19 -5.62 1.23 4.92
C VAL A 19 -5.15 2.67 4.76
N ILE A 20 -4.06 3.07 5.43
CA ILE A 20 -3.51 4.43 5.33
C ILE A 20 -3.09 4.74 3.88
N TYR A 21 -2.43 3.78 3.23
CA TYR A 21 -1.99 3.92 1.85
C TYR A 21 -3.17 4.13 0.90
N ALA A 22 -4.24 3.34 1.02
CA ALA A 22 -5.43 3.46 0.19
C ALA A 22 -6.08 4.84 0.36
N PHE A 23 -6.22 5.33 1.60
CA PHE A 23 -6.72 6.69 1.84
C PHE A 23 -5.82 7.76 1.23
N ALA A 24 -4.50 7.65 1.39
CA ALA A 24 -3.56 8.59 0.77
C ALA A 24 -3.69 8.60 -0.76
N VAL A 25 -3.76 7.43 -1.39
CA VAL A 25 -3.96 7.30 -2.85
C VAL A 25 -5.29 7.91 -3.26
N MET A 26 -6.38 7.68 -2.54
CA MET A 26 -7.69 8.27 -2.87
C MET A 26 -7.68 9.79 -2.78
N ILE A 27 -7.01 10.37 -1.79
CA ILE A 27 -6.88 11.83 -1.65
C ILE A 27 -6.14 12.40 -2.86
N VAL A 28 -5.00 11.79 -3.22
CA VAL A 28 -4.19 12.23 -4.38
C VAL A 28 -4.96 12.03 -5.68
N ALA A 29 -5.64 10.90 -5.83
CA ALA A 29 -6.51 10.57 -6.95
C ALA A 29 -7.60 11.64 -7.14
N ALA A 30 -8.33 11.98 -6.08
CA ALA A 30 -9.39 12.97 -6.11
C ALA A 30 -8.88 14.39 -6.47
N ALA A 31 -7.63 14.71 -6.15
CA ALA A 31 -7.03 16.00 -6.48
C ALA A 31 -6.51 16.09 -7.93
N ILE A 32 -5.98 14.98 -8.48
CA ILE A 32 -5.24 15.00 -9.76
C ILE A 32 -6.10 14.50 -10.94
N LEU A 33 -6.90 13.45 -10.74
CA LEU A 33 -7.63 12.78 -11.82
C LEU A 33 -8.73 13.64 -12.48
N PRO A 34 -9.51 14.47 -11.77
CA PRO A 34 -10.57 15.27 -12.40
C PRO A 34 -10.08 16.25 -13.46
N HIS A 35 -8.81 16.65 -13.38
CA HIS A 35 -8.16 17.60 -14.29
C HIS A 35 -7.24 16.91 -15.30
N GLY A 36 -7.16 15.57 -15.28
CA GLY A 36 -6.23 14.77 -16.06
C GLY A 36 -6.83 14.15 -17.32
N SER A 37 -5.95 13.61 -18.17
CA SER A 37 -6.33 12.77 -19.31
C SER A 37 -6.48 11.30 -18.88
N LYS A 38 -7.20 10.49 -19.66
CA LYS A 38 -7.30 9.03 -19.43
C LYS A 38 -5.94 8.32 -19.35
N ALA A 39 -4.92 8.84 -20.04
CA ALA A 39 -3.57 8.30 -19.97
C ALA A 39 -2.92 8.55 -18.59
N LEU A 40 -3.16 9.73 -18.01
CA LEU A 40 -2.72 10.05 -16.65
C LEU A 40 -3.41 9.15 -15.62
N GLU A 41 -4.70 8.90 -15.79
CA GLU A 41 -5.47 8.00 -14.93
C GLU A 41 -4.92 6.58 -14.92
N LEU A 42 -4.65 6.01 -16.11
CA LEU A 42 -4.02 4.71 -16.24
C LEU A 42 -2.62 4.68 -15.61
N GLY A 43 -1.79 5.69 -15.89
CA GLY A 43 -0.45 5.79 -15.31
C GLY A 43 -0.48 5.90 -13.78
N PHE A 44 -1.38 6.71 -13.25
CA PHE A 44 -1.56 6.90 -11.81
C PHE A 44 -1.94 5.60 -11.12
N TYR A 45 -2.97 4.90 -11.61
CA TYR A 45 -3.42 3.65 -11.01
C TYR A 45 -2.40 2.52 -11.17
N ALA A 46 -1.67 2.47 -12.28
CA ALA A 46 -0.56 1.51 -12.44
C ALA A 46 0.51 1.76 -11.37
N VAL A 47 1.01 3.00 -11.25
CA VAL A 47 2.06 3.34 -10.28
C VAL A 47 1.57 3.14 -8.84
N ALA A 48 0.38 3.64 -8.49
CA ALA A 48 -0.20 3.47 -7.17
C ALA A 48 -0.43 1.99 -6.83
N GLY A 49 -0.86 1.18 -7.81
CA GLY A 49 -1.02 -0.27 -7.63
C GLY A 49 0.29 -1.00 -7.34
N PHE A 50 1.41 -0.56 -7.92
CA PHE A 50 2.71 -1.21 -7.70
C PHE A 50 3.49 -0.64 -6.50
N LEU A 51 3.29 0.62 -6.13
CA LEU A 51 4.11 1.30 -5.13
C LEU A 51 4.03 0.64 -3.75
N TRP A 52 2.85 0.14 -3.36
CA TRP A 52 2.64 -0.50 -2.05
C TRP A 52 3.15 -1.94 -1.96
N VAL A 53 3.43 -2.59 -3.10
CA VAL A 53 3.92 -3.98 -3.14
C VAL A 53 5.32 -4.08 -2.50
N LEU A 54 6.18 -3.09 -2.74
CA LEU A 54 7.52 -3.02 -2.15
C LEU A 54 7.49 -3.03 -0.61
N PRO A 55 6.80 -2.09 0.07
CA PRO A 55 6.71 -2.10 1.53
C PRO A 55 5.97 -3.32 2.08
N ALA A 56 4.94 -3.82 1.39
CA ALA A 56 4.27 -5.06 1.80
C ALA A 56 5.24 -6.26 1.78
N GLY A 57 6.04 -6.41 0.71
CA GLY A 57 7.03 -7.48 0.59
C GLY A 57 8.13 -7.43 1.67
N LEU A 58 8.62 -6.23 1.99
CA LEU A 58 9.60 -6.04 3.07
C LEU A 58 9.02 -6.43 4.44
N LEU A 59 7.78 -6.05 4.72
CA LEU A 59 7.11 -6.39 5.98
C LEU A 59 6.89 -7.90 6.11
N ILE A 60 6.47 -8.57 5.04
CA ILE A 60 6.28 -10.04 5.01
C ILE A 60 7.61 -10.77 5.22
N SER A 61 8.69 -10.32 4.57
CA SER A 61 10.02 -10.89 4.76
C SER A 61 10.47 -10.81 6.23
N TRP A 62 10.21 -9.68 6.89
CA TRP A 62 10.49 -9.51 8.32
C TRP A 62 9.66 -10.43 9.22
N MET A 63 8.41 -10.73 8.83
CA MET A 63 7.53 -11.67 9.56
C MET A 63 7.99 -13.12 9.45
N HIS A 64 8.63 -13.48 8.33
CA HIS A 64 9.08 -14.84 8.05
C HIS A 64 10.49 -15.14 8.57
N ARG A 65 11.29 -14.10 8.84
CA ARG A 65 12.55 -14.16 9.60
C ARG A 65 12.31 -14.31 11.10
#